data_AF-A0A916GWU6-F1
#
_entry.id   AF-A0A916GWU6-F1
#
_cell.length_a   1.000
_cell.length_b   1.000
_cell.length_c   1.000
_cell.angle_alpha   90.00
_cell.angle_beta   90.00
_cell.angle_gamma   90.00
#
_symmetry.space_group_name_H-M   'P 1'
#
loop_
_entity.id
_entity.type
_entity.pdbx_description
1 polymer ?
#
loop_
_entity_poly.entity_id
_entity_poly.type
_entity_poly.pdbx_seq_one_letter_code
_entity_poly.pdbx_strand_id
1 'polypeptide(L)'
;MSFFFPLIHVAVGIGLTYYVLTGYLNKTFIDVNANSITIKHVPLPFLGNKKVSSKTVVQLYCKKDDFLGARNGYRAFAVHAITRERKNIKLLSGLDTSEQALFIEQEIEKFLNIEDKPVKGKIR
;
A
#
# COMPACT_ATOMS: atom_id res chain seq x y z
N MET A 1 34.31 -23.87 -2.07
CA MET A 1 33.58 -22.65 -1.67
C MET A 1 33.05 -21.82 -2.86
N SER A 2 32.90 -22.38 -4.08
CA SER A 2 32.55 -21.59 -5.31
C SER A 2 31.13 -21.79 -5.86
N PHE A 3 30.31 -22.68 -5.29
CA PHE A 3 28.95 -22.94 -5.77
C PHE A 3 27.89 -21.94 -5.26
N PHE A 4 28.23 -21.12 -4.26
CA PHE A 4 27.30 -20.14 -3.69
C PHE A 4 27.00 -18.99 -4.65
N PHE A 5 27.99 -18.55 -5.43
CA PHE A 5 27.81 -17.48 -6.39
C PHE A 5 26.75 -17.81 -7.46
N PRO A 6 26.84 -18.91 -8.23
CA PRO A 6 25.83 -19.23 -9.23
C PRO A 6 24.46 -19.51 -8.59
N LEU A 7 24.42 -20.13 -7.41
CA LEU A 7 23.15 -20.40 -6.72
C LEU A 7 22.44 -19.11 -6.29
N ILE A 8 23.17 -18.15 -5.73
CA ILE A 8 22.62 -16.83 -5.37
C ILE A 8 22.18 -16.07 -6.62
N HIS A 9 22.94 -16.14 -7.72
CA HIS A 9 22.55 -15.47 -8.98
C HIS A 9 21.22 -16.00 -9.53
N VAL A 10 21.05 -17.31 -9.54
CA VAL A 10 19.78 -17.93 -9.97
C VAL A 10 18.65 -17.55 -9.02
N ALA A 11 18.88 -17.57 -7.70
CA ALA A 11 17.87 -17.17 -6.71
C ALA A 11 17.43 -15.70 -6.88
N VAL A 12 18.37 -14.79 -7.12
CA VAL A 12 18.07 -13.38 -7.41
C VAL A 12 17.30 -13.23 -8.72
N GLY A 13 17.68 -13.97 -9.76
CA GLY A 13 16.97 -13.99 -11.04
C GLY A 13 15.51 -14.41 -10.87
N ILE A 14 15.25 -15.52 -10.17
CA ILE A 14 13.90 -16.01 -9.88
C ILE A 14 13.11 -14.98 -9.08
N GLY A 15 13.71 -14.39 -8.04
CA GLY A 15 13.06 -13.37 -7.22
C GLY A 15 12.67 -12.13 -8.03
N LEU A 16 13.55 -11.65 -8.92
CA LEU A 16 13.27 -10.51 -9.78
C LEU A 16 12.18 -10.82 -10.82
N THR A 17 12.23 -12.00 -11.46
CA THR A 17 11.18 -12.44 -12.38
C THR A 17 9.83 -12.51 -11.67
N TYR A 18 9.78 -13.08 -10.46
CA TYR A 18 8.57 -13.14 -9.66
C TYR A 18 8.04 -11.74 -9.32
N TYR A 19 8.92 -10.84 -8.90
CA TYR A 19 8.56 -9.45 -8.62
C TYR A 19 7.92 -8.76 -9.83
N VAL A 20 8.54 -8.89 -11.01
CA VAL A 20 8.01 -8.33 -12.27
C VAL A 20 6.65 -8.94 -12.62
N LEU A 21 6.50 -10.27 -12.50
CA LEU A 21 5.22 -10.94 -12.77
C LEU A 21 4.12 -10.46 -11.84
N THR A 22 4.41 -10.34 -10.54
CA THR A 22 3.42 -9.82 -9.57
C THR A 22 3.06 -8.36 -9.85
N GLY A 23 4.02 -7.51 -10.24
CA GLY A 23 3.73 -6.12 -10.60
C GLY A 23 2.91 -5.97 -11.88
N TYR A 24 3.11 -6.86 -12.85
CA TYR A 24 2.40 -6.82 -14.13
C TYR A 24 1.01 -7.47 -14.09
N LEU A 25 0.89 -8.61 -13.41
CA LEU A 25 -0.34 -9.42 -13.41
C LEU A 25 -1.28 -9.10 -12.25
N ASN A 26 -0.78 -8.66 -11.10
CA ASN A 26 -1.66 -8.49 -9.95
C ASN A 26 -2.57 -7.27 -10.11
N LYS A 27 -3.78 -7.43 -9.62
CA LYS A 27 -4.73 -6.37 -9.32
C LYS A 27 -4.88 -6.25 -7.81
N THR A 28 -5.01 -5.01 -7.35
CA THR A 28 -5.25 -4.70 -5.95
C THR A 28 -6.74 -4.54 -5.73
N PHE A 29 -7.30 -5.36 -4.85
CA PHE A 29 -8.68 -5.23 -4.38
C PHE A 29 -8.68 -4.64 -2.97
N ILE A 30 -9.47 -3.60 -2.78
CA ILE A 30 -9.69 -2.94 -1.50
C ILE A 30 -11.15 -3.21 -1.11
N ASP A 31 -11.35 -4.09 -0.14
CA ASP A 31 -12.67 -4.40 0.42
C ASP A 31 -12.83 -3.66 1.74
N VAL A 32 -13.88 -2.86 1.82
CA VAL A 32 -14.20 -2.05 3.00
C VAL A 32 -15.58 -2.48 3.47
N ASN A 33 -15.65 -2.90 4.72
CA ASN A 33 -16.90 -3.21 5.39
C ASN A 33 -16.88 -2.68 6.84
N ALA A 34 -18.02 -2.78 7.53
CA ALA A 34 -18.17 -2.27 8.90
C ALA A 34 -17.19 -2.89 9.92
N ASN A 35 -16.59 -4.05 9.60
CA ASN A 35 -15.69 -4.76 10.49
C ASN A 35 -14.22 -4.60 10.10
N SER A 36 -13.91 -4.55 8.80
CA SER A 36 -12.53 -4.52 8.33
C SER A 36 -12.32 -3.78 7.01
N ILE A 37 -11.12 -3.22 6.85
CA ILE A 37 -10.50 -2.81 5.60
C ILE A 37 -9.52 -3.91 5.21
N THR A 38 -9.72 -4.52 4.04
CA THR A 38 -8.91 -5.62 3.54
C THR A 38 -8.30 -5.27 2.19
N ILE A 39 -7.00 -5.47 2.06
CA ILE A 39 -6.22 -5.22 0.85
C ILE A 39 -5.64 -6.54 0.37
N LYS A 40 -5.90 -6.89 -0.89
CA LYS A 40 -5.42 -8.13 -1.51
C LYS A 40 -4.83 -7.85 -2.89
N HIS A 41 -3.67 -8.43 -3.15
CA HIS A 41 -3.05 -8.51 -4.47
C HIS A 41 -3.24 -9.92 -5.02
N VAL A 42 -3.93 -10.02 -6.16
CA VAL A 42 -4.30 -11.30 -6.81
C VAL A 42 -4.12 -11.15 -8.33
N PRO A 43 -3.83 -12.23 -9.09
CA PRO A 43 -3.90 -13.63 -8.70
C PRO A 43 -2.67 -14.18 -7.98
N LEU A 44 -1.49 -13.57 -8.16
CA LEU A 44 -0.26 -14.09 -7.58
C LEU A 44 -0.06 -13.59 -6.15
N PRO A 45 0.36 -14.46 -5.20
CA PRO A 45 0.65 -14.05 -3.83
C PRO A 45 1.73 -12.96 -3.80
N PHE A 46 1.42 -11.82 -3.19
CA PHE A 46 2.39 -10.76 -3.03
C PHE A 46 2.37 -10.21 -1.61
N LEU A 47 3.50 -9.68 -1.19
CA LEU A 47 3.59 -8.96 0.08
C LEU A 47 2.71 -7.71 0.02
N GLY A 48 2.15 -7.31 1.16
CA GLY A 48 1.27 -6.14 1.23
C GLY A 48 -0.19 -6.48 1.50
N ASN A 49 -0.60 -7.74 1.33
CA ASN A 49 -1.92 -8.20 1.76
C ASN A 49 -2.13 -7.88 3.25
N LYS A 50 -3.21 -7.18 3.58
CA LYS A 50 -3.45 -6.68 4.94
C LYS A 50 -4.94 -6.68 5.27
N LYS A 51 -5.24 -6.89 6.55
CA LYS A 51 -6.58 -6.72 7.12
C LYS A 51 -6.47 -5.86 8.37
N VAL A 52 -7.19 -4.75 8.40
CA VAL A 52 -7.24 -3.81 9.54
C VAL A 52 -8.69 -3.73 10.01
N SER A 53 -8.92 -3.64 11.32
CA SER A 53 -10.26 -3.46 11.87
C SER A 53 -10.76 -2.04 11.56
N SER A 54 -11.89 -1.91 10.87
CA SER A 54 -12.48 -0.60 10.55
C SER A 54 -12.83 0.18 11.81
N LYS A 55 -13.20 -0.54 12.89
CA LYS A 55 -13.57 0.07 14.17
C LYS A 55 -12.42 0.75 14.89
N THR A 56 -11.18 0.36 14.60
CA THR A 56 -10.00 0.96 15.23
C THR A 56 -9.45 2.12 14.42
N VAL A 57 -9.82 2.26 13.15
CA VAL A 57 -9.41 3.38 12.30
C VAL A 57 -10.16 4.63 12.73
N VAL A 58 -9.42 5.70 13.01
CA VAL A 58 -9.98 7.01 13.39
C VAL A 58 -9.86 8.03 12.28
N GLN A 59 -8.96 7.79 11.33
CA GLN A 59 -8.63 8.73 10.27
C GLN A 59 -7.85 8.03 9.17
N LEU A 60 -8.06 8.45 7.91
CA LEU A 60 -7.18 8.13 6.80
C LEU A 60 -6.44 9.39 6.33
N TYR A 61 -5.31 9.20 5.65
CA TYR A 61 -4.61 10.28 4.98
C TYR A 61 -3.66 9.75 3.90
N CYS A 62 -3.51 10.53 2.83
CA CYS A 62 -2.55 10.26 1.76
C CYS A 62 -1.25 11.03 1.94
N LYS A 63 -0.12 10.39 1.61
CA LYS A 63 1.20 11.03 1.60
C LYS A 63 2.04 10.55 0.42
N LYS A 64 3.09 11.30 0.09
CA LYS A 64 4.12 10.85 -0.86
C LYS A 64 4.95 9.76 -0.18
N ASP A 65 5.25 8.70 -0.92
CA ASP A 65 6.11 7.63 -0.43
C ASP A 65 7.57 7.97 -0.72
N ASP A 66 8.27 8.47 0.30
CA ASP A 66 9.64 8.96 0.19
C ASP A 66 10.63 7.85 -0.21
N PHE A 67 10.32 6.57 0.08
CA PHE A 67 11.19 5.43 -0.23
C PHE A 67 11.22 5.05 -1.71
N LEU A 68 10.12 5.27 -2.43
CA LEU A 68 10.04 4.96 -3.87
C LEU A 68 10.43 6.17 -4.73
N GLY A 69 10.27 7.38 -4.19
CA GLY A 69 10.47 8.64 -4.93
C GLY A 69 11.89 9.17 -5.04
N ALA A 70 12.84 8.66 -4.26
CA ALA A 70 14.18 9.26 -4.18
C ALA A 70 15.11 8.94 -5.37
N ARG A 71 14.86 7.88 -6.14
CA ARG A 71 15.86 7.35 -7.09
C ARG A 71 15.58 7.62 -8.58
N ASN A 72 14.36 7.97 -8.99
CA ASN A 72 14.02 8.07 -10.43
C ASN A 72 12.87 9.03 -10.79
N GLY A 73 12.52 10.01 -9.93
CA GLY A 73 11.49 11.01 -10.24
C GLY A 73 10.03 10.50 -10.26
N TYR A 74 9.82 9.18 -10.12
CA TYR A 74 8.50 8.58 -9.94
C TYR A 74 7.96 8.89 -8.55
N ARG A 75 6.93 9.74 -8.47
CA ARG A 75 6.25 10.06 -7.21
C ARG A 75 5.24 8.95 -6.92
N ALA A 76 5.63 7.99 -6.08
CA ALA A 76 4.66 7.05 -5.54
C ALA A 76 3.86 7.70 -4.41
N PHE A 77 2.57 7.40 -4.35
CA PHE A 77 1.67 7.83 -3.29
C PHE A 77 1.26 6.63 -2.45
N ALA A 78 0.94 6.89 -1.19
CA ALA A 78 0.51 5.89 -0.23
C ALA A 78 -0.68 6.38 0.60
N VAL A 79 -1.60 5.46 0.87
CA VAL A 79 -2.74 5.66 1.76
C VAL A 79 -2.40 5.06 3.12
N HIS A 80 -2.59 5.85 4.17
CA HIS A 80 -2.32 5.47 5.53
C HIS A 80 -3.59 5.56 6.39
N ALA A 81 -3.70 4.68 7.37
CA ALA A 81 -4.72 4.73 8.41
C ALA A 81 -4.08 5.01 9.77
N ILE A 82 -4.69 5.92 10.52
CA ILE A 82 -4.37 6.15 11.93
C ILE A 82 -5.39 5.37 12.76
N THR A 83 -4.90 4.60 13.71
CA THR A 83 -5.75 3.85 14.65
C THR A 83 -5.98 4.61 15.95
N ARG A 84 -6.97 4.19 16.76
CA ARG A 84 -7.24 4.72 18.11
C ARG A 84 -6.01 4.69 19.02
N GLU A 85 -5.12 3.73 18.82
CA GLU A 85 -3.84 3.60 19.53
C GLU A 85 -2.75 4.55 19.00
N ARG A 86 -3.11 5.50 18.12
CA ARG A 86 -2.20 6.38 17.37
C ARG A 86 -1.16 5.65 16.52
N LYS A 87 -1.35 4.35 16.23
CA LYS A 87 -0.50 3.61 15.30
C LYS A 87 -0.82 4.01 13.88
N ASN A 88 0.23 4.20 13.10
CA ASN A 88 0.19 4.58 11.70
C ASN A 88 0.38 3.33 10.83
N ILE A 89 -0.67 2.93 10.11
CA ILE A 89 -0.67 1.72 9.30
C ILE A 89 -0.67 2.15 7.84
N LYS A 90 0.40 1.82 7.10
CA LYS A 90 0.41 1.91 5.63
C LYS A 90 -0.58 0.88 5.09
N LEU A 91 -1.69 1.36 4.51
CA LEU A 91 -2.71 0.51 3.91
C LEU A 91 -2.27 0.08 2.52
N LEU A 92 -2.01 1.05 1.65
CA LEU A 92 -1.61 0.83 0.27
C LEU A 92 -0.47 1.79 -0.10
N SER A 93 0.42 1.36 -0.99
CA SER A 93 1.51 2.17 -1.53
C SER A 93 1.76 1.81 -2.99
N GLY A 94 2.58 2.62 -3.67
CA GLY A 94 2.89 2.42 -5.09
C GLY A 94 1.76 2.90 -6.00
N LEU A 95 0.96 3.86 -5.53
CA LEU A 95 -0.02 4.54 -6.37
C LEU A 95 0.69 5.56 -7.25
N ASP A 96 0.31 5.61 -8.52
CA ASP A 96 1.02 6.43 -9.53
C ASP A 96 0.69 7.92 -9.39
N THR A 97 -0.52 8.23 -8.91
CA THR A 97 -1.03 9.60 -8.86
C THR A 97 -1.64 9.94 -7.51
N SER A 98 -1.62 11.24 -7.17
CA SER A 98 -2.25 11.77 -5.95
C SER A 98 -3.75 11.55 -5.97
N GLU A 99 -4.38 11.65 -7.13
CA GLU A 99 -5.82 11.55 -7.32
C GLU A 99 -6.30 10.13 -7.01
N GLN A 100 -5.53 9.10 -7.41
CA GLN A 100 -5.84 7.72 -7.02
C GLN A 100 -5.81 7.53 -5.50
N ALA A 101 -4.79 8.09 -4.84
CA ALA A 101 -4.68 8.01 -3.39
C ALA A 101 -5.84 8.73 -2.70
N LEU A 102 -6.13 9.96 -3.12
CA LEU A 102 -7.23 10.78 -2.61
C LEU A 102 -8.59 10.12 -2.82
N PHE A 103 -8.83 9.55 -3.98
CA PHE A 103 -10.06 8.82 -4.27
C PHE A 103 -10.26 7.66 -3.29
N ILE A 104 -9.20 6.87 -3.06
CA ILE A 104 -9.26 5.73 -2.13
C ILE A 104 -9.52 6.22 -0.70
N GLU A 105 -8.83 7.27 -0.26
CA GLU A 105 -9.06 7.88 1.05
C GLU A 105 -10.52 8.31 1.22
N GLN A 106 -11.03 9.12 0.29
CA GLN A 106 -12.39 9.67 0.33
C GLN A 106 -13.47 8.59 0.30
N GLU A 107 -13.33 7.56 -0.54
CA GLU A 107 -14.33 6.50 -0.62
C GLU A 107 -14.35 5.64 0.66
N ILE A 108 -13.19 5.37 1.26
CA ILE A 108 -13.12 4.67 2.56
C ILE A 108 -13.75 5.52 3.66
N GLU A 109 -13.41 6.82 3.74
CA GLU A 109 -13.93 7.72 4.77
C GLU A 109 -15.43 7.90 4.64
N LYS A 110 -15.93 8.09 3.43
CA LYS A 110 -17.36 8.18 3.13
C LYS A 110 -18.11 6.90 3.53
N PHE A 111 -17.56 5.73 3.22
CA PHE A 111 -18.19 4.46 3.58
C PHE A 111 -18.20 4.22 5.10
N LEU A 112 -17.11 4.57 5.80
CA LEU A 112 -16.97 4.36 7.25
C LEU A 112 -17.50 5.54 8.09
N ASN A 113 -17.99 6.59 7.46
CA ASN A 113 -18.42 7.85 8.08
C ASN A 113 -17.34 8.44 9.00
N ILE A 114 -16.10 8.50 8.50
CA ILE A 114 -14.94 9.06 9.20
C ILE A 114 -14.81 10.54 8.80
N GLU A 115 -14.58 11.40 9.78
CA GLU A 115 -14.35 12.84 9.56
C GLU A 115 -12.90 13.09 9.15
N ASP A 116 -12.71 13.75 8.00
CA ASP A 116 -11.39 14.17 7.53
C ASP A 116 -10.80 15.27 8.43
N LYS A 117 -9.55 15.06 8.87
CA LYS A 117 -8.80 16.01 9.70
C LYS A 117 -7.46 16.37 9.04
N PRO A 118 -6.95 17.59 9.23
CA PRO A 118 -5.65 17.95 8.68
C PRO A 118 -4.51 17.13 9.34
N VAL A 119 -3.79 16.31 8.55
CA VAL A 119 -2.55 15.63 8.96
C VAL A 119 -1.35 16.34 8.35
N LYS A 120 -0.28 16.52 9.13
CA LYS A 120 0.99 17.08 8.62
C LYS A 120 1.56 16.19 7.52
N GLY A 121 1.78 16.74 6.32
CA GLY A 121 2.25 16.00 5.14
C GLY A 121 1.16 15.34 4.31
N LYS A 122 -0.12 15.59 4.64
CA LYS A 122 -1.27 15.19 3.83
C LYS A 122 -1.27 15.93 2.48
N ILE A 123 -1.59 15.19 1.42
CA ILE A 123 -1.83 15.74 0.08
C ILE A 123 -3.33 16.06 -0.04
N ARG A 124 -3.67 17.15 -0.73
CA ARG A 124 -5.04 17.59 -1.01
C ARG A 124 -5.25 17.71 -2.50
#